data_AF-A0A7S1D7G9-F1
#
_entry.id   AF-A0A7S1D7G9-F1
#
_cell.length_a   1.000
_cell.length_b   1.000
_cell.length_c   1.000
_cell.angle_alpha   90.00
_cell.angle_beta   90.00
_cell.angle_gamma   90.00
#
_symmetry.space_group_name_H-M   'P 1'
#
loop_
_entity.id
_entity.type
_entity.pdbx_description
1 polymer ?
#
loop_
_entity_poly.entity_id
_entity_poly.type
_entity_poly.pdbx_seq_one_letter_code
_entity_poly.pdbx_strand_id
1 'polypeptide(L)'
;GPEVLDKFVGSSEKNLRALFDNPPEIYENFRMGETDGGVAMSKATLHVIIMDEFDAMARTRGGRGGKGDQGDAGVARDSVVNQLLAKMDGVDPLPVPTLVVGITNKRSLIEPALLRPGRFEVQIEVPPPKTKEQRICILKVHTKSMFEAGRLLVSDAPLGSPAFDRVQQDSRSDNEINGDGSTSLSSSSSSSLLSYVELLDFLADQCDGMSGASLAGVARAAASHALERSVCDYSERVMESMNGANGDAGVVLECLVTQRDFDLAVQDVISSSGDTDWSDDDTGKSEENDDTSSSRDR
;
A
#
# COMPACT_ATOMS: atom_id res chain seq x y z
N GLY A 1 15.27 -6.38 -2.34
CA GLY A 1 16.26 -5.62 -3.12
C GLY A 1 17.40 -5.13 -2.25
N PRO A 2 17.17 -4.13 -1.39
CA PRO A 2 18.24 -3.50 -0.60
C PRO A 2 18.95 -4.44 0.38
N GLU A 3 18.27 -5.49 0.86
CA GLU A 3 18.84 -6.47 1.80
C GLU A 3 20.01 -7.30 1.24
N VAL A 4 20.11 -7.42 -0.09
CA VAL A 4 21.20 -8.16 -0.75
C VAL A 4 22.45 -7.29 -0.88
N LEU A 5 22.31 -5.96 -0.77
CA LEU A 5 23.40 -5.01 -0.94
C LEU A 5 24.11 -4.75 0.40
N ASP A 6 25.35 -5.19 0.50
CA ASP A 6 26.26 -4.88 1.60
C ASP A 6 27.33 -3.87 1.15
N LYS A 7 27.89 -3.14 2.11
CA LYS A 7 28.98 -2.18 1.91
C LYS A 7 30.31 -2.86 1.61
N PHE A 8 30.47 -4.13 2.01
CA PHE A 8 31.69 -4.88 1.80
C PHE A 8 31.72 -5.53 0.41
N VAL A 9 32.76 -5.23 -0.37
CA VAL A 9 32.99 -5.81 -1.70
C VAL A 9 33.00 -7.35 -1.61
N GLY A 10 32.18 -8.00 -2.43
CA GLY A 10 32.04 -9.46 -2.51
C GLY A 10 31.04 -10.08 -1.51
N SER A 11 30.61 -9.37 -0.47
CA SER A 11 29.58 -9.85 0.47
C SER A 11 28.22 -9.96 -0.23
N SER A 12 27.84 -8.93 -0.99
CA SER A 12 26.61 -8.90 -1.79
C SER A 12 26.53 -10.04 -2.82
N GLU A 13 27.65 -10.36 -3.49
CA GLU A 13 27.72 -11.48 -4.44
C GLU A 13 27.58 -12.83 -3.75
N LYS A 14 28.22 -13.00 -2.58
CA LYS A 14 28.14 -14.23 -1.79
C LYS A 14 26.70 -14.47 -1.32
N ASN A 15 26.03 -13.41 -0.86
CA ASN A 15 24.62 -13.47 -0.46
C ASN A 15 23.72 -13.87 -1.63
N LEU A 16 23.97 -13.30 -2.82
CA LEU A 16 23.24 -13.69 -4.02
C LEU A 16 23.49 -15.15 -4.38
N ARG A 17 24.74 -15.63 -4.37
CA ARG A 17 25.04 -17.05 -4.63
C ARG A 17 24.36 -17.96 -3.62
N ALA A 18 24.41 -17.62 -2.33
CA ALA A 18 23.76 -18.39 -1.29
C ALA A 18 22.25 -18.54 -1.51
N LEU A 19 21.57 -17.53 -2.06
CA LEU A 19 20.14 -17.56 -2.35
C LEU A 19 19.77 -18.55 -3.47
N PHE A 20 20.64 -18.70 -4.48
CA PHE A 20 20.45 -19.65 -5.58
C PHE A 20 20.95 -21.06 -5.26
N ASP A 21 22.07 -21.17 -4.53
CA ASP A 21 22.75 -22.43 -4.30
C ASP A 21 22.20 -23.18 -3.07
N ASN A 22 21.62 -22.47 -2.09
CA ASN A 22 21.02 -23.06 -0.88
C ASN A 22 19.50 -22.79 -0.83
N PRO A 23 18.70 -23.49 -1.66
CA PRO A 23 17.25 -23.40 -1.53
C PRO A 23 16.82 -23.86 -0.13
N PRO A 24 15.84 -23.18 0.52
CA PRO A 24 15.32 -23.60 1.81
C PRO A 24 14.85 -25.06 1.76
N GLU A 25 15.16 -25.82 2.81
CA GLU A 25 14.62 -27.17 2.96
C GLU A 25 13.10 -27.09 3.07
N ILE A 26 12.39 -27.89 2.27
CA ILE A 26 10.93 -27.95 2.34
C ILE A 26 10.56 -28.55 3.69
N TYR A 27 9.73 -27.84 4.45
CA TYR A 27 9.05 -28.40 5.61
C TYR A 27 8.15 -29.56 5.12
N GLU A 28 8.56 -30.81 5.39
CA GLU A 28 7.78 -32.01 5.04
C GLU A 28 6.31 -31.94 5.51
N ASN A 29 6.05 -31.14 6.55
CA ASN A 29 4.74 -30.91 7.16
C ASN A 29 3.68 -30.35 6.19
N PHE A 30 4.05 -29.67 5.11
CA PHE A 30 3.09 -29.08 4.16
C PHE A 30 2.72 -30.02 3.00
N ARG A 31 3.32 -31.21 2.89
CA ARG A 31 3.00 -32.20 1.84
C ARG A 31 2.08 -33.33 2.32
N MET A 32 1.60 -33.28 3.57
CA MET A 32 0.67 -34.26 4.12
C MET A 32 -0.76 -33.95 3.65
N GLY A 33 -1.04 -34.14 2.37
CA GLY A 33 -2.36 -33.87 1.84
C GLY A 33 -2.49 -33.95 0.33
N GLU A 34 -2.02 -35.01 -0.32
CA GLU A 34 -2.78 -35.61 -1.44
C GLU A 34 -2.19 -36.95 -1.86
N THR A 35 -3.09 -37.90 -2.03
CA THR A 35 -2.89 -39.29 -2.39
C THR A 35 -2.42 -39.44 -3.82
N ASP A 36 -1.12 -39.24 -4.07
CA ASP A 36 -0.49 -39.76 -5.29
C ASP A 36 0.45 -40.91 -4.92
N GLY A 37 0.03 -42.12 -5.32
CA GLY A 37 0.69 -43.38 -5.00
C GLY A 37 2.19 -43.39 -5.33
N GLY A 38 3.01 -43.44 -4.29
CA GLY A 38 4.20 -44.28 -4.27
C GLY A 38 5.36 -43.95 -5.21
N VAL A 39 5.49 -42.70 -5.69
CA VAL A 39 6.77 -42.22 -6.21
C VAL A 39 7.23 -41.08 -5.31
N ALA A 40 8.23 -41.35 -4.49
CA ALA A 40 8.95 -40.33 -3.73
C ALA A 40 9.52 -39.32 -4.73
N MET A 41 8.77 -38.24 -4.99
CA MET A 41 9.23 -37.11 -5.79
C MET A 41 10.43 -36.50 -5.06
N SER A 42 11.61 -36.93 -5.49
CA SER A 42 12.90 -36.42 -5.05
C SER A 42 12.88 -34.89 -5.03
N LYS A 43 12.99 -34.33 -3.82
CA LYS A 43 13.75 -33.10 -3.54
C LYS A 43 13.34 -31.86 -4.35
N ALA A 44 12.55 -30.98 -3.72
CA ALA A 44 12.27 -29.60 -4.13
C ALA A 44 11.75 -29.39 -5.57
N THR A 45 10.43 -29.40 -5.73
CA THR A 45 9.80 -29.28 -7.07
C THR A 45 9.86 -27.86 -7.65
N LEU A 46 10.01 -26.81 -6.84
CA LEU A 46 10.18 -25.42 -7.30
C LEU A 46 10.76 -24.53 -6.19
N HIS A 47 11.84 -23.81 -6.48
CA HIS A 47 12.39 -22.74 -5.64
C HIS A 47 11.92 -21.39 -6.16
N VAL A 48 11.23 -20.59 -5.36
CA VAL A 48 10.73 -19.27 -5.79
C VAL A 48 11.52 -18.17 -5.10
N ILE A 49 12.16 -17.33 -5.88
CA ILE A 49 12.91 -16.17 -5.39
C ILE A 49 12.11 -14.91 -5.74
N ILE A 50 11.69 -14.16 -4.72
CA ILE A 50 11.00 -12.88 -4.89
C ILE A 50 11.99 -11.76 -4.57
N MET A 51 12.20 -10.87 -5.53
CA MET A 51 13.09 -9.72 -5.41
C MET A 51 12.25 -8.44 -5.52
N ASP A 52 11.88 -7.87 -4.38
CA ASP A 52 11.26 -6.54 -4.35
C ASP A 52 12.30 -5.42 -4.52
N GLU A 53 11.87 -4.26 -5.01
CA GLU A 53 12.73 -3.14 -5.41
C GLU A 53 13.91 -3.60 -6.26
N PHE A 54 13.60 -4.36 -7.32
CA PHE A 54 14.61 -4.96 -8.18
C PHE A 54 15.51 -3.91 -8.85
N ASP A 55 14.97 -2.72 -9.12
CA ASP A 55 15.73 -1.57 -9.63
C ASP A 55 16.76 -1.03 -8.63
N ALA A 56 16.76 -1.42 -7.36
CA ALA A 56 17.86 -1.08 -6.44
C ALA A 56 19.15 -1.86 -6.77
N MET A 57 19.02 -3.08 -7.28
CA MET A 57 20.14 -3.98 -7.57
C MET A 57 20.48 -4.03 -9.06
N ALA A 58 19.48 -3.88 -9.93
CA ALA A 58 19.57 -4.16 -11.36
C ALA A 58 19.71 -2.92 -12.26
N ARG A 59 20.31 -1.83 -11.78
CA ARG A 59 20.39 -0.58 -12.56
C ARG A 59 21.32 -0.71 -13.76
N THR A 60 20.96 -0.02 -14.84
CA THR A 60 21.80 0.07 -16.05
C THR A 60 23.16 0.69 -15.73
N ARG A 61 24.22 0.01 -16.20
CA ARG A 61 25.60 0.50 -16.16
C ARG A 61 25.73 1.85 -16.84
N GLY A 62 26.21 2.85 -16.12
CA GLY A 62 26.62 4.11 -16.72
C GLY A 62 25.50 5.07 -17.10
N GLY A 63 24.45 5.19 -16.28
CA GLY A 63 23.56 6.36 -16.31
C GLY A 63 24.37 7.65 -16.23
N ARG A 64 24.57 8.29 -17.39
CA ARG A 64 25.30 9.56 -17.59
C ARG A 64 24.62 10.66 -16.78
N GLY A 65 25.15 10.98 -15.60
CA GLY A 65 24.63 12.07 -14.78
C GLY A 65 25.27 12.15 -13.41
N GLY A 66 26.60 12.17 -13.34
CA GLY A 66 27.30 12.35 -12.06
C GLY A 66 28.71 11.80 -12.13
N LYS A 67 29.66 12.66 -12.47
CA LYS A 67 31.11 12.43 -12.36
C LYS A 67 31.56 12.37 -10.89
N GLY A 68 30.76 11.76 -10.01
CA GLY A 68 30.87 11.82 -8.55
C GLY A 68 30.45 10.56 -7.78
N ASP A 69 29.75 9.58 -8.39
CA ASP A 69 29.46 8.28 -7.75
C ASP A 69 30.35 7.15 -8.27
N GLN A 70 31.59 7.49 -8.63
CA GLN A 70 32.65 6.53 -8.96
C GLN A 70 33.34 6.06 -7.67
N GLY A 71 32.55 5.80 -6.64
CA GLY A 71 32.98 5.18 -5.39
C GLY A 71 32.76 3.66 -5.43
N ASP A 72 33.35 2.97 -4.45
CA ASP A 72 33.30 1.51 -4.23
C ASP A 72 31.87 0.91 -4.36
N ALA A 73 30.84 1.70 -4.04
CA ALA A 73 29.43 1.33 -4.12
C ALA A 73 28.90 1.09 -5.56
N GLY A 74 29.41 1.82 -6.57
CA GLY A 74 29.01 1.61 -7.97
C GLY A 74 29.55 0.30 -8.54
N VAL A 75 30.79 -0.03 -8.20
CA VAL A 75 31.46 -1.27 -8.62
C VAL A 75 30.81 -2.49 -7.98
N ALA A 76 30.46 -2.41 -6.68
CA ALA A 76 29.76 -3.49 -5.98
C ALA A 76 28.36 -3.77 -6.56
N ARG A 77 27.64 -2.76 -7.04
CA ARG A 77 26.34 -2.96 -7.70
C ARG A 77 26.50 -3.63 -9.07
N ASP A 78 27.47 -3.17 -9.86
CA ASP A 78 27.75 -3.73 -11.18
C ASP A 78 28.15 -5.21 -11.11
N SER A 79 28.86 -5.60 -10.05
CA SER A 79 29.29 -6.98 -9.84
C SER A 79 28.13 -7.90 -9.43
N VAL A 80 27.17 -7.41 -8.65
CA VAL A 80 25.92 -8.12 -8.31
C VAL A 80 25.08 -8.39 -9.56
N VAL A 81 24.97 -7.43 -10.49
CA VAL A 81 24.25 -7.64 -11.77
C VAL A 81 24.91 -8.73 -12.60
N ASN A 82 26.24 -8.73 -12.72
CA ASN A 82 26.96 -9.81 -13.42
C ASN A 82 26.72 -11.17 -12.77
N GLN A 83 26.72 -11.23 -11.44
CA GLN A 83 26.51 -12.47 -10.71
C GLN A 83 25.09 -13.01 -10.94
N LEU A 84 24.09 -12.13 -10.99
CA LEU A 84 22.71 -12.50 -11.32
C LEU A 84 22.63 -13.04 -12.76
N LEU A 85 23.22 -12.34 -13.73
CA LEU A 85 23.27 -12.76 -15.12
C LEU A 85 23.91 -14.14 -15.29
N ALA A 86 25.04 -14.39 -14.61
CA ALA A 86 25.74 -15.67 -14.65
C ALA A 86 24.89 -16.84 -14.10
N LYS A 87 24.12 -16.59 -13.02
CA LYS A 87 23.21 -17.60 -12.45
C LYS A 87 21.99 -17.84 -13.34
N MET A 88 21.48 -16.81 -14.02
CA MET A 88 20.35 -16.95 -14.95
C MET A 88 20.73 -17.61 -16.27
N ASP A 89 21.95 -17.36 -16.78
CA ASP A 89 22.45 -17.99 -18.01
C ASP A 89 22.78 -19.48 -17.83
N GLY A 90 22.66 -20.00 -16.61
CA GLY A 90 22.88 -21.42 -16.31
C GLY A 90 24.34 -21.86 -16.49
N VAL A 91 25.29 -20.93 -16.33
CA VAL A 91 26.73 -21.26 -16.34
C VAL A 91 27.03 -22.27 -15.24
N ASP A 92 26.40 -22.10 -14.07
CA ASP A 92 26.32 -23.12 -13.02
C ASP A 92 24.93 -23.77 -13.06
N PRO A 93 24.82 -25.11 -13.06
CA PRO A 93 23.52 -25.76 -12.98
C PRO A 93 22.89 -25.47 -11.61
N LEU A 94 21.67 -24.92 -11.63
CA LEU A 94 20.91 -24.72 -10.40
C LEU A 94 20.53 -26.09 -9.80
N PRO A 95 20.60 -26.24 -8.47
CA PRO A 95 20.33 -27.53 -7.82
C PRO A 95 18.86 -27.95 -7.94
N VAL A 96 17.95 -27.00 -8.17
CA VAL A 96 16.50 -27.19 -8.23
C VAL A 96 15.88 -26.25 -9.29
N PRO A 97 14.73 -26.62 -9.90
CA PRO A 97 13.98 -25.70 -10.76
C PRO A 97 13.67 -24.41 -9.99
N THR A 98 14.07 -23.26 -10.53
CA THR A 98 13.97 -21.97 -9.82
C THR A 98 13.17 -20.96 -10.63
N LEU A 99 12.16 -20.34 -10.02
CA LEU A 99 11.39 -19.22 -10.56
C LEU A 99 11.84 -17.94 -9.87
N VAL A 100 12.28 -16.96 -10.65
CA VAL A 100 12.67 -15.64 -10.13
C VAL A 100 11.60 -14.61 -10.50
N VAL A 101 11.08 -13.91 -9.50
CA VAL A 101 10.09 -12.83 -9.67
C VAL A 101 10.72 -11.53 -9.20
N GLY A 102 10.93 -10.59 -10.13
CA GLY A 102 11.40 -9.24 -9.81
C GLY A 102 10.24 -8.25 -9.79
N ILE A 103 10.10 -7.50 -8.70
CA ILE A 103 9.10 -6.43 -8.55
C ILE A 103 9.85 -5.10 -8.62
N THR A 104 9.37 -4.18 -9.44
CA THR A 104 9.98 -2.85 -9.57
C THR A 104 8.92 -1.78 -9.83
N ASN A 105 9.18 -0.57 -9.35
CA ASN A 105 8.41 0.62 -9.71
C ASN A 105 9.01 1.34 -10.94
N LYS A 106 10.26 1.02 -11.33
CA LYS A 106 11.03 1.77 -12.33
C LYS A 106 11.65 0.85 -13.37
N ARG A 107 10.82 0.33 -14.29
CA ARG A 107 11.29 -0.56 -15.39
C ARG A 107 12.40 0.06 -16.24
N SER A 108 12.40 1.37 -16.44
CA SER A 108 13.36 2.09 -17.27
C SER A 108 14.77 2.10 -16.70
N LEU A 109 14.92 1.86 -15.39
CA LEU A 109 16.22 1.80 -14.74
C LEU A 109 16.88 0.43 -14.88
N ILE A 110 16.11 -0.62 -15.17
CA ILE A 110 16.62 -2.00 -15.22
C ILE A 110 17.56 -2.18 -16.41
N GLU A 111 18.66 -2.91 -16.17
CA GLU A 111 19.64 -3.28 -17.17
C GLU A 111 19.00 -4.10 -18.33
N PRO A 112 19.16 -3.69 -19.60
CA PRO A 112 18.47 -4.33 -20.72
C PRO A 112 18.84 -5.79 -21.00
N ALA A 113 20.05 -6.24 -20.63
CA ALA A 113 20.43 -7.64 -20.79
C ALA A 113 19.63 -8.55 -19.85
N LEU A 114 19.24 -8.13 -18.65
CA LEU A 114 18.36 -8.90 -17.76
C LEU A 114 16.97 -9.15 -18.37
N LEU A 115 16.50 -8.25 -19.24
CA LEU A 115 15.18 -8.33 -19.89
C LEU A 115 15.18 -9.20 -21.17
N ARG A 116 16.31 -9.83 -21.53
CA ARG A 116 16.39 -10.68 -22.71
C ARG A 116 15.64 -12.01 -22.50
N PRO A 117 15.14 -12.65 -23.58
CA PRO A 117 14.53 -13.97 -23.50
C PRO A 117 15.45 -14.99 -22.82
N GLY A 118 14.87 -15.89 -22.01
CA GLY A 118 15.62 -16.81 -21.16
C GLY A 118 16.06 -16.26 -19.79
N ARG A 119 15.79 -14.97 -19.51
CA ARG A 119 16.02 -14.33 -18.21
C ARG A 119 14.69 -13.81 -17.64
N PHE A 120 14.52 -12.49 -17.48
CA PHE A 120 13.24 -11.87 -17.14
C PHE A 120 12.39 -11.66 -18.41
N GLU A 121 11.96 -12.78 -18.99
CA GLU A 121 11.18 -12.81 -20.23
C GLU A 121 9.75 -12.31 -20.04
N VAL A 122 9.07 -12.78 -19.00
CA VAL A 122 7.68 -12.41 -18.72
C VAL A 122 7.65 -11.08 -17.97
N GLN A 123 7.08 -10.06 -18.61
CA GLN A 123 6.91 -8.73 -18.05
C GLN A 123 5.42 -8.45 -17.85
N ILE A 124 5.02 -8.21 -16.60
CA ILE A 124 3.63 -7.93 -16.24
C ILE A 124 3.56 -6.49 -15.74
N GLU A 125 2.83 -5.65 -16.46
CA GLU A 125 2.54 -4.28 -16.01
C GLU A 125 1.27 -4.30 -15.15
N VAL A 126 1.36 -3.74 -13.93
CA VAL A 126 0.23 -3.57 -13.01
C VAL A 126 -0.17 -2.10 -13.00
N PRO A 127 -1.16 -1.69 -13.82
CA PRO A 127 -1.61 -0.30 -13.84
C PRO A 127 -2.44 0.04 -12.59
N PRO A 128 -2.58 1.34 -12.26
CA PRO A 128 -3.57 1.78 -11.29
C PRO A 128 -5.00 1.36 -11.73
N PRO A 129 -5.95 1.21 -10.80
CA PRO A 129 -7.31 0.79 -11.11
C PRO A 129 -8.00 1.80 -12.02
N LYS A 130 -8.36 1.38 -13.24
CA LYS A 130 -8.96 2.27 -14.27
C LYS A 130 -10.48 2.30 -14.21
N THR A 131 -11.09 1.18 -13.81
CA THR A 131 -12.55 1.03 -13.80
C THR A 131 -13.10 1.23 -12.40
N LYS A 132 -14.33 1.70 -12.31
CA LYS A 132 -15.03 1.88 -11.04
C LYS A 132 -15.13 0.55 -10.27
N GLU A 133 -15.40 -0.54 -10.98
CA GLU A 133 -15.54 -1.89 -10.42
C GLU A 133 -14.24 -2.38 -9.76
N GLN A 134 -13.08 -2.06 -10.35
CA GLN A 134 -11.78 -2.37 -9.74
C GLN A 134 -11.57 -1.61 -8.43
N ARG A 135 -11.94 -0.33 -8.37
CA ARG A 135 -11.85 0.47 -7.15
C ARG A 135 -12.81 -0.04 -6.07
N ILE A 136 -14.04 -0.37 -6.45
CA ILE A 136 -15.02 -1.01 -5.54
C ILE A 136 -14.45 -2.31 -4.98
N CYS A 137 -13.81 -3.15 -5.80
CA CYS A 137 -13.21 -4.40 -5.34
C CYS A 137 -12.13 -4.16 -4.27
N ILE A 138 -11.24 -3.19 -4.50
CA ILE A 138 -10.17 -2.82 -3.56
C ILE A 138 -10.76 -2.25 -2.27
N LEU A 139 -11.68 -1.28 -2.38
CA LEU A 139 -12.36 -0.68 -1.23
C LEU A 139 -13.12 -1.74 -0.42
N LYS A 140 -13.78 -2.68 -1.09
CA LYS A 140 -14.47 -3.80 -0.44
C LYS A 140 -13.51 -4.66 0.37
N VAL A 141 -12.33 -5.00 -0.16
CA VAL A 141 -11.32 -5.78 0.59
C VAL A 141 -10.89 -5.05 1.87
N HIS A 142 -10.65 -3.74 1.79
CA HIS A 142 -10.19 -2.95 2.94
C HIS A 142 -11.30 -2.59 3.94
N THR A 143 -12.55 -2.53 3.50
CA THR A 143 -13.70 -2.22 4.37
C THR A 143 -14.44 -3.45 4.87
N LYS A 144 -14.19 -4.64 4.31
CA LYS A 144 -14.85 -5.90 4.67
C LYS A 144 -14.73 -6.19 6.17
N SER A 145 -13.53 -6.11 6.73
CA SER A 145 -13.32 -6.39 8.16
C SER A 145 -14.06 -5.40 9.06
N MET A 146 -14.21 -4.15 8.63
CA MET A 146 -14.93 -3.10 9.37
C MET A 146 -16.44 -3.33 9.31
N PHE A 147 -16.95 -3.73 8.16
CA PHE A 147 -18.35 -4.10 7.95
C PHE A 147 -18.73 -5.36 8.74
N GLU A 148 -17.94 -6.43 8.65
CA GLU A 148 -18.19 -7.69 9.38
C GLU A 148 -18.12 -7.52 10.91
N ALA A 149 -17.24 -6.64 11.39
CA ALA A 149 -17.20 -6.25 12.80
C ALA A 149 -18.37 -5.35 13.22
N GLY A 150 -19.20 -4.91 12.26
CA GLY A 150 -20.33 -4.02 12.46
C GLY A 150 -19.95 -2.68 13.07
N ARG A 151 -18.81 -2.15 12.63
CA ARG A 151 -18.26 -0.85 13.00
C ARG A 151 -18.51 0.23 11.94
N LEU A 152 -19.11 -0.14 10.83
CA LEU A 152 -19.46 0.76 9.74
C LEU A 152 -20.95 1.11 9.82
N LEU A 153 -21.29 2.39 9.87
CA LEU A 153 -22.67 2.86 9.92
C LEU A 153 -23.29 2.84 8.51
N VAL A 154 -24.00 1.76 8.20
CA VAL A 154 -24.73 1.53 6.95
C VAL A 154 -26.11 0.95 7.24
N SER A 155 -27.05 1.12 6.31
CA SER A 155 -28.43 0.65 6.49
C SER A 155 -28.57 -0.88 6.58
N ASP A 156 -27.63 -1.62 5.97
CA ASP A 156 -27.56 -3.08 5.92
C ASP A 156 -26.51 -3.66 6.90
N ALA A 157 -26.24 -2.96 8.01
CA ALA A 157 -25.29 -3.41 9.03
C ALA A 157 -25.65 -4.81 9.58
N PRO A 158 -24.66 -5.66 9.92
CA PRO A 158 -24.90 -6.99 10.47
C PRO A 158 -25.76 -6.96 11.75
N LEU A 159 -26.70 -7.90 11.87
CA LEU A 159 -27.60 -8.02 13.02
C LEU A 159 -26.81 -8.18 14.33
N GLY A 160 -27.21 -7.45 15.37
CA GLY A 160 -26.58 -7.52 16.69
C GLY A 160 -25.21 -6.83 16.77
N SER A 161 -24.88 -5.99 15.79
CA SER A 161 -23.70 -5.14 15.84
C SER A 161 -24.00 -3.75 16.41
N PRO A 162 -22.98 -3.03 16.94
CA PRO A 162 -23.15 -1.66 17.43
C PRO A 162 -23.71 -0.71 16.36
N ALA A 163 -23.31 -0.88 15.10
CA ALA A 163 -23.86 -0.08 14.00
C ALA A 163 -25.37 -0.33 13.81
N PHE A 164 -25.82 -1.58 13.88
CA PHE A 164 -27.24 -1.93 13.75
C PHE A 164 -28.10 -1.36 14.88
N ASP A 165 -27.58 -1.39 16.11
CA ASP A 165 -28.28 -0.81 17.27
C ASP A 165 -28.41 0.71 17.13
N ARG A 166 -27.37 1.39 16.61
CA ARG A 166 -27.40 2.83 16.34
C ARG A 166 -28.46 3.22 15.29
N VAL A 167 -28.53 2.46 14.19
CA VAL A 167 -29.53 2.68 13.12
C VAL A 167 -30.97 2.53 13.65
N GLN A 168 -31.21 1.55 14.53
CA GLN A 168 -32.52 1.39 15.17
C GLN A 168 -32.87 2.51 16.13
N GLN A 169 -31.90 3.03 16.88
CA GLN A 169 -32.12 4.14 17.80
C GLN A 169 -32.52 5.41 17.06
N ASP A 170 -31.80 5.76 15.98
CA ASP A 170 -32.12 6.93 15.16
C ASP A 170 -33.53 6.83 14.54
N SER A 171 -33.96 5.62 14.15
CA SER A 171 -35.31 5.39 13.63
C SER A 171 -36.41 5.53 14.70
N ARG A 172 -36.08 5.40 15.99
CA ARG A 172 -37.04 5.51 17.11
C ARG A 172 -37.18 6.96 17.58
N SER A 173 -36.12 7.75 17.57
CA SER A 173 -36.17 9.18 17.92
C SER A 173 -37.08 9.99 17.00
N ASP A 174 -37.20 9.61 15.73
CA ASP A 174 -38.10 10.27 14.78
C ASP A 174 -39.59 9.99 15.04
N ASN A 175 -39.91 9.04 15.91
CA ASN A 175 -41.28 8.55 16.15
C ASN A 175 -41.82 8.89 17.55
N GLU A 176 -41.13 9.76 18.30
CA GLU A 176 -41.69 10.28 19.56
C GLU A 176 -42.89 11.19 19.26
N ILE A 177 -44.08 10.63 19.47
CA ILE A 177 -45.36 11.34 19.45
C ILE A 177 -45.35 12.33 20.61
N ASN A 178 -45.24 13.62 20.32
CA ASN A 178 -45.49 14.66 21.31
C ASN A 178 -46.90 14.45 21.89
N GLY A 179 -47.03 14.59 23.21
CA GLY A 179 -48.29 14.39 23.95
C GLY A 179 -49.46 15.32 23.56
N ASP A 180 -49.31 16.13 22.51
CA ASP A 180 -50.35 16.98 21.90
C ASP A 180 -50.91 16.43 20.57
N GLY A 181 -50.43 15.28 20.08
CA GLY A 181 -50.87 14.69 18.82
C GLY A 181 -50.36 15.40 17.56
N SER A 182 -49.40 16.32 17.69
CA SER A 182 -48.73 16.96 16.55
C SER A 182 -47.41 16.25 16.23
N THR A 183 -47.28 15.78 14.99
CA THR A 183 -46.05 15.22 14.46
C THR A 183 -45.20 16.36 13.94
N SER A 184 -44.14 16.74 14.66
CA SER A 184 -43.16 17.69 14.13
C SER A 184 -42.26 16.96 13.14
N LEU A 185 -42.56 17.06 11.84
CA LEU A 185 -41.58 16.76 10.80
C LEU A 185 -40.48 17.84 10.85
N SER A 186 -39.42 17.59 11.61
CA SER A 186 -38.17 18.32 11.45
C SER A 186 -37.56 17.93 10.10
N SER A 187 -37.80 18.77 9.09
CA SER A 187 -37.17 18.69 7.78
C SER A 187 -35.71 19.15 7.84
N SER A 188 -34.91 18.49 8.67
CA SER A 188 -33.46 18.61 8.66
C SER A 188 -32.97 17.46 7.79
N SER A 189 -32.62 17.78 6.54
CA SER A 189 -32.07 16.91 5.49
C SER A 189 -31.42 15.63 6.04
N SER A 190 -32.21 14.59 6.28
CA SER A 190 -31.70 13.32 6.73
C SER A 190 -30.98 12.72 5.53
N SER A 191 -29.65 12.72 5.56
CA SER A 191 -28.86 11.91 4.65
C SER A 191 -29.33 10.48 4.84
N SER A 192 -30.18 10.00 3.94
CA SER A 192 -30.66 8.63 3.91
C SER A 192 -29.45 7.72 4.02
N LEU A 193 -29.38 6.90 5.08
CA LEU A 193 -28.25 6.02 5.30
C LEU A 193 -28.05 5.13 4.07
N LEU A 194 -26.88 5.24 3.46
CA LEU A 194 -26.51 4.42 2.31
C LEU A 194 -26.36 2.96 2.71
N SER A 195 -26.71 2.04 1.81
CA SER A 195 -26.30 0.65 1.94
C SER A 195 -24.79 0.51 1.75
N TYR A 196 -24.21 -0.59 2.21
CA TYR A 196 -22.79 -0.87 2.04
C TYR A 196 -22.35 -0.82 0.57
N VAL A 197 -23.18 -1.33 -0.34
CA VAL A 197 -22.88 -1.30 -1.78
C VAL A 197 -22.94 0.12 -2.34
N GLU A 198 -23.95 0.91 -1.98
CA GLU A 198 -24.08 2.31 -2.42
C GLU A 198 -22.96 3.19 -1.86
N LEU A 199 -22.54 2.96 -0.63
CA LEU A 199 -21.39 3.64 -0.03
C LEU A 199 -20.11 3.35 -0.84
N LEU A 200 -19.85 2.09 -1.16
CA LEU A 200 -18.67 1.72 -1.97
C LEU A 200 -18.75 2.32 -3.38
N ASP A 201 -19.93 2.37 -3.97
CA ASP A 201 -20.17 2.97 -5.28
C ASP A 201 -19.87 4.47 -5.27
N PHE A 202 -20.37 5.18 -4.24
CA PHE A 202 -20.09 6.60 -4.02
C PHE A 202 -18.60 6.87 -3.79
N LEU A 203 -17.93 6.10 -2.93
CA LEU A 203 -16.51 6.25 -2.67
C LEU A 203 -15.65 5.96 -3.91
N ALA A 204 -16.05 4.98 -4.72
CA ALA A 204 -15.36 4.66 -5.95
C ALA A 204 -15.45 5.80 -6.99
N ASP A 205 -16.54 6.58 -7.00
CA ASP A 205 -16.62 7.78 -7.84
C ASP A 205 -15.72 8.92 -7.34
N GLN A 206 -15.64 9.11 -6.03
CA GLN A 206 -14.79 10.15 -5.43
C GLN A 206 -13.28 9.84 -5.51
N CYS A 207 -12.92 8.56 -5.52
CA CYS A 207 -11.52 8.12 -5.53
C CYS A 207 -10.97 7.85 -6.95
N ASP A 208 -11.46 8.57 -7.97
CA ASP A 208 -10.96 8.38 -9.33
C ASP A 208 -9.48 8.79 -9.45
N GLY A 209 -8.70 8.02 -10.21
CA GLY A 209 -7.25 8.22 -10.37
C GLY A 209 -6.38 7.78 -9.18
N MET A 210 -6.97 7.33 -8.07
CA MET A 210 -6.20 6.87 -6.91
C MET A 210 -5.52 5.51 -7.13
N SER A 211 -4.33 5.36 -6.56
CA SER A 211 -3.65 4.06 -6.50
C SER A 211 -4.31 3.11 -5.50
N GLY A 212 -4.04 1.80 -5.60
CA GLY A 212 -4.52 0.83 -4.62
C GLY A 212 -4.06 1.15 -3.18
N ALA A 213 -2.84 1.70 -3.02
CA ALA A 213 -2.33 2.13 -1.73
C ALA A 213 -3.09 3.35 -1.18
N SER A 214 -3.42 4.31 -2.04
CA SER A 214 -4.23 5.48 -1.69
C SER A 214 -5.63 5.08 -1.26
N LEU A 215 -6.29 4.16 -2.00
CA LEU A 215 -7.60 3.60 -1.63
C LEU A 215 -7.57 2.88 -0.28
N ALA A 216 -6.50 2.11 -0.01
CA ALA A 216 -6.28 1.48 1.29
C ALA A 216 -6.02 2.51 2.40
N GLY A 217 -5.41 3.65 2.05
CA GLY A 217 -5.19 4.79 2.92
C GLY A 217 -6.51 5.45 3.34
N VAL A 218 -7.44 5.65 2.39
CA VAL A 218 -8.78 6.21 2.67
C VAL A 218 -9.51 5.39 3.74
N ALA A 219 -9.55 4.06 3.60
CA ALA A 219 -10.20 3.20 4.60
C ALA A 219 -9.56 3.30 6.00
N ARG A 220 -8.23 3.45 6.07
CA ARG A 220 -7.48 3.63 7.32
C ARG A 220 -7.69 5.01 7.94
N ALA A 221 -7.65 6.06 7.13
CA ALA A 221 -7.89 7.43 7.56
C ALA A 221 -9.33 7.60 8.08
N ALA A 222 -10.33 7.01 7.41
CA ALA A 222 -11.71 7.03 7.88
C ALA A 222 -11.87 6.36 9.25
N ALA A 223 -11.19 5.23 9.47
CA ALA A 223 -11.16 4.58 10.78
C ALA A 223 -10.47 5.43 11.86
N SER A 224 -9.40 6.17 11.48
CA SER A 224 -8.71 7.09 12.39
C SER A 224 -9.60 8.26 12.80
N HIS A 225 -10.27 8.90 11.84
CA HIS A 225 -11.23 9.99 12.10
C HIS A 225 -12.37 9.55 13.01
N ALA A 226 -12.91 8.35 12.77
CA ALA A 226 -13.94 7.79 13.63
C ALA A 226 -13.43 7.55 15.07
N LEU A 227 -12.20 7.09 15.23
CA LEU A 227 -11.58 6.89 16.53
C LEU A 227 -11.35 8.22 17.25
N GLU A 228 -10.80 9.23 16.56
CA GLU A 228 -10.56 10.57 17.11
C GLU A 228 -11.86 11.20 17.60
N ARG A 229 -12.93 11.13 16.79
CA ARG A 229 -14.26 11.58 17.19
C ARG A 229 -14.76 10.85 18.44
N SER A 230 -14.61 9.53 18.47
CA SER A 230 -15.06 8.71 19.61
C SER A 230 -14.30 9.02 20.90
N VAL A 231 -13.00 9.33 20.80
CA VAL A 231 -12.17 9.73 21.93
C VAL A 231 -12.56 11.12 22.43
N CYS A 232 -12.83 12.07 21.54
CA CYS A 232 -13.36 13.39 21.90
C CYS A 232 -14.70 13.26 22.64
N ASP A 233 -15.66 12.52 22.08
CA ASP A 233 -16.98 12.29 22.69
C ASP A 233 -16.86 11.63 24.08
N TYR A 234 -15.94 10.67 24.22
CA TYR A 234 -15.68 10.03 25.50
C TYR A 234 -15.12 11.03 26.53
N SER A 235 -14.16 11.86 26.12
CA SER A 235 -13.55 12.85 27.02
C SER A 235 -14.58 13.88 27.52
N GLU A 236 -15.49 14.31 26.66
CA GLU A 236 -16.57 15.24 27.01
C GLU A 236 -17.55 14.60 28.00
N ARG A 237 -18.01 13.37 27.73
CA ARG A 237 -18.92 12.63 28.63
C ARG A 237 -18.31 12.35 30.01
N VAL A 238 -17.01 12.09 30.07
CA VAL A 238 -16.30 11.94 31.35
C VAL A 238 -16.27 13.25 32.13
N MET A 239 -16.02 14.39 31.47
CA MET A 239 -16.06 15.70 32.13
C MET A 239 -17.47 16.07 32.61
N GLU A 240 -18.50 15.77 31.82
CA GLU A 240 -19.91 15.96 32.23
C GLU A 240 -20.28 15.09 33.43
N SER A 241 -19.84 13.82 33.45
CA SER A 241 -20.06 12.91 34.58
C SER A 241 -19.32 13.33 35.85
N MET A 242 -18.20 14.06 35.76
CA MET A 242 -17.53 14.62 36.93
C MET A 242 -18.27 15.82 37.52
N ASN A 243 -19.02 16.56 36.70
CA ASN A 243 -19.86 17.68 37.14
C ASN A 243 -21.29 17.25 37.55
N GLY A 244 -21.78 16.10 37.08
CA GLY A 244 -23.09 15.54 37.43
C GLY A 244 -23.03 14.48 38.54
N ALA A 245 -23.80 14.66 39.61
CA ALA A 245 -23.81 13.79 40.79
C ALA A 245 -24.51 12.42 40.61
N ASN A 246 -24.46 11.80 39.43
CA ASN A 246 -24.93 10.43 39.22
C ASN A 246 -23.80 9.60 38.60
N GLY A 247 -23.18 8.77 39.46
CA GLY A 247 -22.21 7.78 39.04
C GLY A 247 -22.86 6.57 38.38
N ASP A 248 -22.07 5.95 37.52
CA ASP A 248 -22.26 4.63 36.91
C ASP A 248 -23.22 4.54 35.72
N ALA A 249 -22.91 5.29 34.66
CA ALA A 249 -23.16 4.81 33.31
C ALA A 249 -21.80 4.45 32.71
N GLY A 250 -21.49 3.15 32.62
CA GLY A 250 -20.29 2.68 31.93
C GLY A 250 -20.24 3.30 30.52
N VAL A 251 -19.27 4.18 30.29
CA VAL A 251 -19.17 4.90 29.02
C VAL A 251 -18.63 3.92 27.98
N VAL A 252 -19.53 3.29 27.24
CA VAL A 252 -19.17 2.41 26.13
C VAL A 252 -18.68 3.28 24.98
N LEU A 253 -17.41 3.12 24.60
CA LEU A 253 -16.84 3.69 23.38
C LEU A 253 -17.43 2.98 22.16
N GLU A 254 -18.51 3.53 21.62
CA GLU A 254 -19.04 3.12 20.33
C GLU A 254 -18.28 3.83 19.20
N CYS A 255 -17.09 3.32 18.90
CA CYS A 255 -16.37 3.75 17.70
C CYS A 255 -17.08 3.20 16.46
N LEU A 256 -17.75 4.09 15.73
CA LEU A 256 -18.47 3.82 14.49
C LEU A 256 -17.95 4.72 13.38
N VAL A 257 -17.62 4.12 12.25
CA VAL A 257 -17.20 4.84 11.03
C VAL A 257 -18.43 5.26 10.24
N THR A 258 -18.51 6.55 9.92
CA THR A 258 -19.64 7.15 9.19
C THR A 258 -19.22 7.62 7.80
N GLN A 259 -20.19 7.93 6.94
CA GLN A 259 -19.91 8.47 5.60
C GLN A 259 -19.05 9.74 5.67
N ARG A 260 -19.31 10.62 6.65
CA ARG A 260 -18.53 11.85 6.87
C ARG A 260 -17.04 11.56 7.12
N ASP A 261 -16.73 10.49 7.85
CA ASP A 261 -15.34 10.12 8.13
C ASP A 261 -14.61 9.68 6.84
N PHE A 262 -15.32 9.04 5.90
CA PHE A 262 -14.78 8.73 4.58
C PHE A 262 -14.60 9.96 3.71
N ASP A 263 -15.54 10.92 3.73
CA ASP A 263 -15.42 12.15 2.94
C ASP A 263 -14.18 12.95 3.36
N LEU A 264 -13.92 13.05 4.67
CA LEU A 264 -12.71 13.66 5.21
C LEU A 264 -11.45 12.88 4.81
N ALA A 265 -11.49 11.55 4.93
CA ALA A 265 -10.38 10.70 4.55
C ALA A 265 -9.99 10.82 3.08
N VAL A 266 -10.98 10.96 2.17
CA VAL A 266 -10.73 11.19 0.75
C VAL A 266 -10.05 12.53 0.54
N GLN A 267 -10.53 13.60 1.19
CA GLN A 267 -9.93 14.93 1.10
C GLN A 267 -8.48 14.95 1.61
N ASP A 268 -8.18 14.27 2.71
CA ASP A 268 -6.82 14.17 3.26
C ASP A 268 -5.87 13.46 2.29
N VAL A 269 -6.31 12.33 1.70
CA VAL A 269 -5.49 11.58 0.75
C VAL A 269 -5.25 12.38 -0.53
N ILE A 270 -6.25 13.12 -1.02
CA ILE A 270 -6.08 14.02 -2.17
C ILE A 270 -5.08 15.14 -1.83
N SER A 271 -5.20 15.76 -0.66
CA SER A 271 -4.32 16.84 -0.21
C SER A 271 -2.87 16.34 -0.09
N SER A 272 -2.67 15.14 0.47
CA SER A 272 -1.33 14.53 0.55
C SER A 272 -0.74 14.15 -0.81
N SER A 273 -1.58 13.89 -1.81
CA SER A 273 -1.14 13.57 -3.16
C SER A 273 -0.82 14.83 -3.98
N GLY A 274 -1.49 15.94 -3.69
CA GLY A 274 -1.33 17.23 -4.37
C GLY A 274 -0.08 18.02 -3.97
N ASP A 275 0.48 17.80 -2.78
CA ASP A 275 1.64 18.55 -2.27
C ASP A 275 3.00 17.97 -2.75
N THR A 276 2.97 17.10 -3.76
CA THR A 276 4.18 16.55 -4.40
C THR A 276 4.58 17.37 -5.64
N ASP A 277 4.42 18.69 -5.59
CA ASP A 277 4.91 19.60 -6.63
C ASP A 277 6.32 20.10 -6.25
N TRP A 278 7.32 19.25 -6.52
CA TRP A 278 8.71 19.70 -6.59
C TRP A 278 8.85 20.55 -7.84
N SER A 279 8.50 21.83 -7.74
CA SER A 279 8.90 22.80 -8.75
C SER A 279 10.43 22.89 -8.71
N ASP A 280 11.05 22.31 -9.73
CA ASP A 280 12.47 22.50 -10.07
C ASP A 280 12.75 24.00 -10.20
N ASP A 281 13.28 24.60 -9.14
CA ASP A 281 13.92 25.91 -9.19
C ASP A 281 15.31 25.75 -9.83
N ASP A 282 15.32 25.49 -11.14
CA ASP A 282 16.51 25.58 -11.99
C ASP A 282 16.36 26.76 -12.96
N THR A 283 16.20 27.96 -12.39
CA THR A 283 16.52 29.18 -13.12
C THR A 283 18.02 29.44 -13.00
N GLY A 284 18.76 28.80 -13.91
CA GLY A 284 20.19 29.02 -14.11
C GLY A 284 20.52 30.50 -14.25
N LYS A 285 21.18 31.04 -13.22
CA LYS A 285 22.01 32.25 -13.35
C LYS A 285 23.20 31.88 -14.23
N SER A 286 23.12 32.24 -15.51
CA SER A 286 24.28 32.36 -16.37
C SER A 286 25.14 33.53 -15.88
N GLU A 287 26.14 33.23 -15.05
CA GLU A 287 27.28 34.11 -14.80
C GLU A 287 28.11 34.19 -16.09
N GLU A 288 28.09 35.37 -16.73
CA GLU A 288 29.06 35.77 -17.74
C GLU A 288 30.45 35.83 -17.09
N ASN A 289 31.29 34.83 -17.39
CA ASN A 289 32.73 34.92 -17.17
C ASN A 289 33.35 35.75 -18.29
N ASP A 290 33.74 36.98 -17.95
CA ASP A 290 34.51 37.90 -18.78
C ASP A 290 36.01 37.59 -18.59
N ASP A 291 36.53 36.62 -19.35
CA ASP A 291 37.95 36.29 -19.36
C ASP A 291 38.70 37.08 -20.44
N THR A 292 39.41 38.10 -19.95
CA THR A 292 40.43 38.90 -20.62
C THR A 292 41.43 38.06 -21.44
N SER A 293 41.45 38.25 -22.75
CA SER A 293 42.53 37.78 -23.62
C SER A 293 43.75 38.70 -23.51
N SER A 294 44.81 38.23 -22.82
CA SER A 294 46.15 38.81 -22.96
C SER A 294 46.92 38.08 -24.05
N SER A 295 47.15 38.79 -25.15
CA SER A 295 47.96 38.34 -26.28
C SER A 295 49.40 38.84 -26.15
N ARG A 296 50.33 37.88 -26.18
CA ARG A 296 51.68 37.92 -26.79
C ARG A 296 52.60 39.10 -26.45
N ASP A 297 53.72 38.77 -25.79
CA ASP A 297 55.02 39.33 -26.17
C ASP A 297 56.18 38.39 -25.81
N ARG A 298 57.01 38.13 -26.84
CA ARG A 298 58.38 37.55 -26.89
C ARG A 298 58.60 36.06 -26.62
#